data_AF-A0A3Q2DWE3-F1
#
_entry.id   AF-A0A3Q2DWE3-F1
#
_cell.length_a   1.000
_cell.length_b   1.000
_cell.length_c   1.000
_cell.angle_alpha   90.00
_cell.angle_beta   90.00
_cell.angle_gamma   90.00
#
_symmetry.space_group_name_H-M   'P 1'
#
loop_
_entity.id
_entity.type
_entity.pdbx_description
1 polymer ?
#
loop_
_entity_poly.entity_id
_entity_poly.type
_entity_poly.pdbx_seq_one_letter_code
_entity_poly.pdbx_strand_id
1 'polypeptide(L)'
;MDKYGEFYGHDRISELLGLDKAALDFSDAHKKRKPRKDGSLAAVLNSIDVKYQIWKLGVVFTDNSFLYLAWYMTMSILGHYNNFFFAAHLLDIAMGFKTLRTILSSVTHNGKQLVLTVGLLAVVVYLYTVVAFNFFRKFYNKSEDGELPDMKCDDMLTCYMFHMYVGVRAGGGIGDQIEDPAGDEYEIYRIIFDITFFFFVIVILLAIIQGLIIDAFGELRDQQEQVKEDMEVHSQQQRLQHNPIFIPLTASKRL
;
A
#
# COMPACT_ATOMS: atom_id res chain seq x y z
N MET A 1 17.27 37.01 5.81
CA MET A 1 17.00 38.45 5.86
C MET A 1 17.35 39.10 4.53
N ASP A 2 18.56 38.95 4.01
CA ASP A 2 19.07 39.67 2.82
C ASP A 2 18.23 39.53 1.55
N LYS A 3 17.59 38.37 1.32
CA LYS A 3 16.80 38.15 0.08
C LYS A 3 15.37 38.72 0.11
N TYR A 4 14.74 38.75 1.29
CA TYR A 4 13.30 39.07 1.42
C TYR A 4 13.01 40.23 2.38
N GLY A 5 14.03 40.68 3.13
CA GLY A 5 13.95 41.76 4.12
C GLY A 5 13.56 43.11 3.53
N GLU A 6 14.06 43.40 2.33
CA GLU A 6 13.81 44.66 1.62
C GLU A 6 12.37 44.76 1.08
N PHE A 7 11.77 43.64 0.67
CA PHE A 7 10.43 43.61 0.08
C PHE A 7 9.29 43.53 1.10
N TYR A 8 9.47 42.81 2.20
CA TYR A 8 8.41 42.54 3.18
C TYR A 8 8.63 43.24 4.54
N GLY A 9 9.74 43.95 4.69
CA GLY A 9 10.16 44.60 5.93
C GLY A 9 10.91 43.64 6.86
N HIS A 10 12.08 44.07 7.32
CA HIS A 10 12.96 43.29 8.20
C HIS A 10 12.29 42.93 9.54
N ASP A 11 11.52 43.85 10.11
CA ASP A 11 10.85 43.65 11.41
C ASP A 11 9.83 42.52 11.35
N ARG A 12 9.01 42.49 10.30
CA ARG A 12 7.97 41.47 10.11
C ARG A 12 8.56 40.08 9.87
N ILE A 13 9.68 39.99 9.16
CA ILE A 13 10.39 38.72 8.95
C ILE A 13 11.08 38.25 10.23
N SER A 14 11.57 39.17 11.07
CA SER A 14 12.21 38.83 12.35
C SER A 14 11.21 38.22 13.34
N GLU A 15 10.00 38.76 13.36
CA GLU A 15 8.89 38.26 14.16
C GLU A 15 8.41 36.89 13.67
N LEU A 16 8.27 36.70 12.35
CA LEU A 16 7.85 35.43 11.75
C LEU A 16 8.85 34.28 12.01
N LEU A 17 10.15 34.59 11.95
CA LEU A 17 11.22 33.62 12.22
C LEU A 17 11.45 33.38 13.72
N GLY A 18 10.76 34.11 14.60
CA GLY A 18 10.93 34.02 16.04
C GLY A 18 12.34 34.41 16.52
N LEU A 19 13.03 35.28 15.76
CA LEU A 19 14.36 35.77 16.14
C LEU A 19 14.22 36.71 17.33
N ASP A 20 14.79 36.34 18.46
CA ASP A 20 14.84 37.20 19.63
C ASP A 20 15.68 38.45 19.31
N LYS A 21 15.14 39.64 19.60
CA LYS A 21 15.80 40.93 19.30
C LYS A 21 17.16 41.05 20.01
N ALA A 22 17.35 40.32 21.11
CA ALA A 22 18.61 40.22 21.84
C ALA A 22 19.71 39.44 21.09
N ALA A 23 19.35 38.52 20.19
CA ALA A 23 20.33 37.75 19.39
C ALA A 23 20.81 38.50 18.14
N LEU A 24 20.06 39.53 17.71
CA LEU A 24 20.38 40.40 16.58
C LEU A 24 21.21 41.64 16.99
N ASP A 25 21.39 41.88 18.29
CA ASP A 25 22.25 42.96 18.78
C ASP A 25 23.73 42.54 18.73
N PHE A 26 24.29 42.57 17.52
CA PHE A 26 25.73 42.36 17.28
C PHE A 26 26.61 43.44 17.94
N SER A 27 26.03 44.45 18.61
CA SER A 27 26.77 45.50 19.30
C SER A 27 27.33 45.09 20.67
N ASP A 28 26.82 44.03 21.31
CA ASP A 28 27.21 43.65 22.69
C ASP A 28 28.15 42.41 22.76
N ALA A 29 28.70 41.98 21.61
CA ALA A 29 29.60 40.82 21.51
C ALA A 29 30.99 41.02 22.17
N HIS A 30 31.31 42.23 22.65
CA HIS A 30 32.64 42.51 23.20
C HIS A 30 32.75 42.58 24.72
N LYS A 31 31.66 42.47 25.50
CA LYS A 31 31.75 42.49 26.97
C LYS A 31 30.60 41.74 27.62
N LYS A 32 30.80 40.46 27.99
CA LYS A 32 30.31 39.88 29.26
C LYS A 32 30.83 38.46 29.47
N ARG A 33 31.50 38.26 30.61
CA ARG A 33 31.88 36.96 31.19
C ARG A 33 30.66 36.03 31.26
N LYS A 34 30.78 34.80 30.75
CA LYS A 34 29.77 33.74 30.93
C LYS A 34 29.74 33.32 32.42
N PRO A 35 28.61 33.43 33.14
CA PRO A 35 28.47 32.83 34.46
C PRO A 35 28.23 31.32 34.33
N ARG A 36 28.79 30.56 35.26
CA ARG A 36 28.69 29.09 35.37
C ARG A 36 27.26 28.75 35.84
N LYS A 37 26.49 28.04 35.01
CA LYS A 37 25.10 27.65 35.30
C LYS A 37 25.11 26.26 35.95
N ASP A 38 24.84 26.19 37.25
CA ASP A 38 24.80 24.93 37.97
C ASP A 38 23.62 24.08 37.49
N GLY A 39 23.94 22.84 37.08
CA GLY A 39 23.04 21.93 36.39
C GLY A 39 22.00 21.32 37.34
N SER A 40 20.82 21.94 37.43
CA SER A 40 19.62 21.21 37.78
C SER A 40 18.93 20.76 36.49
N LEU A 41 18.86 19.44 36.28
CA LEU A 41 18.21 18.84 35.10
C LEU A 41 16.77 19.34 34.89
N ALA A 42 16.07 19.74 35.96
CA ALA A 42 14.74 20.36 35.89
C ALA A 42 14.76 21.77 35.27
N ALA A 43 15.79 22.57 35.54
CA ALA A 43 15.98 23.88 34.92
C ALA A 43 16.40 23.77 33.44
N VAL A 44 17.04 22.67 33.07
CA VAL A 44 17.37 22.34 31.68
C VAL A 44 16.11 21.86 30.93
N LEU A 45 15.29 21.00 31.53
CA LEU A 45 14.02 20.53 30.96
C LEU A 45 13.03 21.67 30.69
N ASN A 46 12.96 22.67 31.57
CA ASN A 46 12.07 23.83 31.39
C ASN A 46 12.61 24.86 30.38
N SER A 47 13.88 24.75 29.96
CA SER A 47 14.46 25.55 28.87
C SER A 47 14.29 24.91 27.49
N ILE A 48 13.61 23.76 27.41
CA ILE A 48 13.37 23.07 26.14
C ILE A 48 12.25 23.78 25.39
N ASP A 49 12.51 24.10 24.13
CA ASP A 49 11.50 24.62 23.22
C ASP A 49 10.45 23.54 22.92
N VAL A 50 9.32 23.61 23.62
CA VAL A 50 8.20 22.68 23.48
C VAL A 50 7.61 22.72 22.07
N LYS A 51 7.61 23.88 21.39
CA LYS A 51 7.11 23.98 20.01
C LYS A 51 7.98 23.17 19.05
N TYR A 52 9.30 23.28 19.20
CA TYR A 52 10.24 22.49 18.41
C TYR A 52 10.12 20.99 18.69
N GLN A 53 9.92 20.58 19.95
CA GLN A 53 9.73 19.16 20.28
C GLN A 53 8.43 18.59 19.71
N ILE A 54 7.32 19.34 19.77
CA ILE A 54 6.05 18.92 19.16
C ILE A 54 6.20 18.77 17.65
N TRP A 55 6.84 19.74 16.98
CA TRP A 55 7.11 19.65 15.54
C TRP A 55 8.00 18.45 15.20
N LYS A 56 9.08 18.25 15.96
CA LYS A 56 9.99 17.10 15.80
C LYS A 56 9.26 15.77 15.99
N LEU A 57 8.43 15.65 17.03
CA LEU A 57 7.63 14.45 17.24
C LEU A 57 6.68 14.22 16.07
N GLY A 58 6.03 15.27 15.55
CA GLY A 58 5.23 15.19 14.34
C GLY A 58 6.00 14.59 13.16
N VAL A 59 7.22 15.07 12.90
CA VAL A 59 8.09 14.54 11.84
C VAL A 59 8.45 13.07 12.09
N VAL A 60 8.79 12.70 13.33
CA VAL A 60 9.12 11.31 13.69
C VAL A 60 7.92 10.38 13.50
N PHE A 61 6.71 10.81 13.89
CA PHE A 61 5.49 10.03 13.68
C PHE A 61 5.08 9.90 12.22
N THR A 62 5.54 10.79 11.33
CA THR A 62 5.30 10.66 9.88
C THR A 62 6.28 9.72 9.18
N ASP A 63 7.37 9.29 9.84
CA ASP A 63 8.32 8.36 9.24
C ASP A 63 7.78 6.92 9.24
N ASN A 64 7.72 6.30 8.05
CA ASN A 64 7.20 4.95 7.88
C ASN A 64 8.02 3.90 8.65
N SER A 65 9.34 4.10 8.75
CA SER A 65 10.22 3.17 9.48
C SER A 65 9.93 3.25 10.98
N PHE A 66 9.79 4.47 11.52
CA PHE A 66 9.41 4.65 12.92
C PHE A 66 8.03 4.07 13.22
N LEU A 67 7.02 4.31 12.37
CA LEU A 67 5.69 3.72 12.53
C LEU A 67 5.71 2.19 12.53
N TYR A 68 6.53 1.59 11.67
CA TYR A 68 6.72 0.13 11.64
C TYR A 68 7.31 -0.40 12.96
N LEU A 69 8.38 0.23 13.48
CA LEU A 69 8.98 -0.14 14.76
C LEU A 69 8.03 0.11 15.95
N ALA A 70 7.27 1.21 15.92
CA ALA A 70 6.30 1.53 16.95
C ALA A 70 5.17 0.48 16.98
N TRP A 71 4.64 0.11 15.80
CA TRP A 71 3.66 -0.97 15.66
C TRP A 71 4.18 -2.30 16.21
N TYR A 72 5.44 -2.65 15.90
CA TYR A 72 6.11 -3.83 16.42
C TYR A 72 6.18 -3.82 17.96
N MET A 73 6.57 -2.70 18.57
CA MET A 73 6.58 -2.55 20.03
C MET A 73 5.19 -2.72 20.64
N THR A 74 4.15 -2.13 20.04
CA THR A 74 2.77 -2.32 20.52
C THR A 74 2.33 -3.77 20.45
N MET A 75 2.70 -4.50 19.39
CA MET A 75 2.41 -5.94 19.28
C MET A 75 3.14 -6.76 20.36
N SER A 76 4.35 -6.38 20.76
CA SER A 76 5.06 -7.05 21.87
C SER A 76 4.34 -6.86 23.21
N ILE A 77 3.83 -5.66 23.48
CA ILE A 77 3.06 -5.36 24.70
C ILE A 77 1.74 -6.14 24.69
N LEU A 78 1.03 -6.15 23.55
CA LEU A 78 -0.20 -6.92 23.37
C LEU A 78 0.02 -8.44 23.47
N GLY A 79 1.20 -8.93 23.08
CA GLY A 79 1.63 -10.32 23.26
C GLY A 79 1.60 -10.79 24.71
N HIS A 80 1.85 -9.89 25.66
CA HIS A 80 1.74 -10.22 27.08
C HIS A 80 0.28 -10.46 27.52
N TYR A 81 -0.70 -9.85 26.86
CA TYR A 81 -2.13 -10.10 27.13
C TYR A 81 -2.63 -11.37 26.43
N ASN A 82 -2.18 -11.61 25.19
CA ASN A 82 -2.54 -12.81 24.44
C ASN A 82 -1.35 -13.30 23.59
N ASN A 83 -0.99 -14.58 23.78
CA ASN A 83 0.14 -15.22 23.12
C ASN A 83 0.07 -15.20 21.57
N PHE A 84 -1.13 -15.04 20.97
CA PHE A 84 -1.29 -14.98 19.52
C PHE A 84 -0.49 -13.85 18.86
N PHE A 85 -0.34 -12.69 19.54
CA PHE A 85 0.36 -11.54 18.96
C PHE A 85 1.88 -11.75 18.81
N PHE A 86 2.46 -12.75 19.50
CA PHE A 86 3.85 -13.14 19.23
C PHE A 86 4.02 -13.73 17.83
N ALA A 87 3.00 -14.38 17.25
CA ALA A 87 3.08 -14.91 15.88
C ALA A 87 3.20 -13.79 14.83
N ALA A 88 2.63 -12.60 15.09
CA ALA A 88 2.74 -11.45 14.19
C ALA A 88 4.18 -10.95 14.03
N HIS A 89 5.05 -11.18 15.02
CA HIS A 89 6.47 -10.79 14.95
C HIS A 89 7.25 -11.62 13.92
N LEU A 90 6.75 -12.82 13.58
CA LEU A 90 7.39 -13.68 12.58
C LEU A 90 7.29 -13.09 11.17
N LEU A 91 6.27 -12.25 10.90
CA LEU A 91 6.11 -11.55 9.62
C LEU A 91 7.24 -10.53 9.38
N ASP A 92 7.80 -9.94 10.44
CA ASP A 92 8.93 -9.02 10.33
C ASP A 92 10.20 -9.72 9.80
N ILE A 93 10.47 -10.93 10.29
CA ILE A 93 11.59 -11.74 9.80
C ILE A 93 11.47 -11.96 8.28
N ALA A 94 10.25 -12.17 7.77
CA ALA A 94 10.01 -12.29 6.33
C ALA A 94 10.30 -10.97 5.57
N MET A 95 9.93 -9.83 6.14
CA MET A 95 10.17 -8.50 5.57
C MET A 95 11.63 -8.02 5.65
N GLY A 96 12.42 -8.60 6.56
CA GLY A 96 13.86 -8.33 6.69
C GLY A 96 14.69 -8.79 5.49
N PHE A 97 14.20 -9.77 4.72
CA PHE A 97 14.90 -10.25 3.52
C PHE A 97 14.65 -9.34 2.32
N LYS A 98 15.74 -8.82 1.72
CA LYS A 98 15.70 -7.96 0.54
C LYS A 98 14.88 -8.57 -0.61
N THR A 99 15.01 -9.87 -0.86
CA THR A 99 14.29 -10.56 -1.94
C THR A 99 12.78 -10.59 -1.70
N LEU A 100 12.33 -10.92 -0.49
CA LEU A 100 10.90 -10.96 -0.15
C LEU A 100 10.29 -9.56 -0.19
N ARG A 101 11.04 -8.55 0.25
CA ARG A 101 10.60 -7.15 0.14
C ARG A 101 10.37 -6.72 -1.31
N THR A 102 11.23 -7.13 -2.24
CA THR A 102 11.01 -6.87 -3.67
C THR A 102 9.75 -7.56 -4.18
N ILE A 103 9.50 -8.82 -3.77
CA ILE A 103 8.27 -9.55 -4.13
C ILE A 103 7.03 -8.82 -3.60
N LEU A 104 7.02 -8.39 -2.33
CA LEU A 104 5.88 -7.64 -1.81
C LEU A 104 5.72 -6.29 -2.52
N SER A 105 6.83 -5.60 -2.78
CA SER A 105 6.84 -4.33 -3.50
C SER A 105 6.27 -4.44 -4.92
N SER A 106 6.42 -5.60 -5.58
CA SER A 106 5.83 -5.84 -6.90
C SER A 106 4.30 -5.80 -6.85
N VAL A 107 3.70 -6.45 -5.85
CA VAL A 107 2.24 -6.49 -5.71
C VAL A 107 1.70 -5.13 -5.29
N THR A 108 2.44 -4.38 -4.46
CA THR A 108 2.00 -3.06 -4.00
C THR A 108 2.31 -1.93 -4.99
N HIS A 109 3.19 -2.14 -5.98
CA HIS A 109 3.52 -1.14 -7.01
C HIS A 109 2.26 -0.66 -7.76
N ASN A 110 1.44 -1.61 -8.21
CA ASN A 110 0.18 -1.37 -8.91
C ASN A 110 -1.05 -1.50 -7.99
N GLY A 111 -0.88 -1.27 -6.68
CA GLY A 111 -1.90 -1.50 -5.67
C GLY A 111 -3.21 -0.71 -5.90
N LYS A 112 -3.13 0.51 -6.45
CA LYS A 112 -4.32 1.30 -6.79
C LYS A 112 -5.17 0.61 -7.86
N GLN A 113 -4.54 0.04 -8.89
CA GLN A 113 -5.24 -0.69 -9.94
C GLN A 113 -5.83 -1.97 -9.38
N LEU A 114 -5.07 -2.72 -8.56
CA LEU A 114 -5.55 -3.94 -7.92
C LEU A 114 -6.80 -3.69 -7.07
N VAL A 115 -6.81 -2.65 -6.23
CA VAL A 115 -7.98 -2.28 -5.41
C VAL A 115 -9.18 -1.90 -6.25
N LEU A 116 -8.98 -1.14 -7.34
CA LEU A 116 -10.06 -0.79 -8.28
C LEU A 116 -10.64 -2.03 -8.97
N THR A 117 -9.80 -2.99 -9.38
CA THR A 117 -10.22 -4.24 -10.01
C THR A 117 -11.00 -5.14 -9.05
N VAL A 118 -10.56 -5.25 -7.79
CA VAL A 118 -11.31 -5.98 -6.74
C VAL A 118 -12.64 -5.27 -6.43
N GLY A 119 -12.67 -3.94 -6.46
CA GLY A 119 -13.91 -3.16 -6.36
C GLY A 119 -14.88 -3.47 -7.50
N LEU A 120 -14.39 -3.54 -8.75
CA LEU A 120 -15.20 -3.93 -9.90
C LEU A 120 -15.75 -5.35 -9.75
N LEU A 121 -14.93 -6.30 -9.27
CA LEU A 121 -15.36 -7.67 -8.96
C LEU A 121 -16.51 -7.68 -7.95
N ALA A 122 -16.37 -6.95 -6.84
CA ALA A 122 -17.41 -6.86 -5.82
C ALA A 122 -18.74 -6.31 -6.38
N VAL A 123 -18.69 -5.28 -7.24
CA VAL A 123 -19.87 -4.70 -7.89
C VAL A 123 -20.53 -5.69 -8.86
N VAL A 124 -19.75 -6.38 -9.69
CA VAL A 124 -20.28 -7.38 -10.63
C VAL A 124 -20.96 -8.53 -9.87
N VAL A 125 -20.30 -9.06 -8.83
CA VAL A 125 -20.87 -10.12 -7.99
C VAL A 125 -22.15 -9.65 -7.31
N TYR A 126 -22.19 -8.41 -6.81
CA TYR A 126 -23.39 -7.83 -6.21
C TYR A 126 -24.57 -7.76 -7.19
N LEU A 127 -24.34 -7.37 -8.45
CA LEU A 127 -25.39 -7.39 -9.49
C LEU A 127 -25.95 -8.80 -9.70
N TYR A 128 -25.07 -9.81 -9.79
CA TYR A 128 -25.49 -11.21 -9.88
C TYR A 128 -26.26 -11.66 -8.63
N THR A 129 -25.85 -11.23 -7.44
CA THR A 129 -26.59 -11.52 -6.19
C THR A 129 -28.00 -10.92 -6.21
N VAL A 130 -28.18 -9.67 -6.67
CA VAL A 130 -29.50 -9.04 -6.75
C VAL A 130 -30.41 -9.82 -7.70
N VAL A 131 -29.90 -10.22 -8.86
CA VAL A 131 -30.65 -11.04 -9.82
C VAL A 131 -31.01 -12.40 -9.21
N ALA A 132 -30.06 -13.08 -8.57
CA ALA A 132 -30.30 -14.35 -7.90
C ALA A 132 -31.32 -14.26 -6.76
N PHE A 133 -31.25 -13.21 -5.96
CA PHE A 133 -32.15 -12.99 -4.83
C PHE A 133 -33.59 -12.70 -5.27
N ASN A 134 -33.79 -11.98 -6.38
CA ASN A 134 -35.13 -11.67 -6.87
C ASN A 134 -35.77 -12.82 -7.64
N PHE A 135 -35.02 -13.53 -8.49
CA PHE A 135 -35.59 -14.53 -9.40
C PHE A 135 -35.33 -15.98 -8.98
N PHE A 136 -34.16 -16.26 -8.39
CA PHE A 136 -33.70 -17.63 -8.12
C PHE A 136 -33.71 -18.01 -6.63
N ARG A 137 -34.38 -17.23 -5.77
CA ARG A 137 -34.39 -17.46 -4.30
C ARG A 137 -34.73 -18.89 -3.89
N LYS A 138 -35.67 -19.53 -4.60
CA LYS A 138 -36.11 -20.91 -4.33
C LYS A 138 -34.99 -21.95 -4.46
N PHE A 139 -34.02 -21.75 -5.37
CA PHE A 139 -32.93 -22.71 -5.62
C PHE A 139 -31.80 -22.66 -4.60
N TYR A 140 -31.70 -21.56 -3.82
CA TYR A 140 -30.67 -21.40 -2.80
C TYR A 140 -31.10 -21.97 -1.44
N ASN A 141 -32.34 -22.45 -1.35
CA ASN A 141 -32.92 -23.01 -0.15
C ASN A 141 -32.71 -24.52 -0.16
N LYS A 142 -31.58 -24.96 0.41
CA LYS A 142 -31.30 -26.39 0.58
C LYS A 142 -32.22 -26.93 1.67
N SER A 143 -33.22 -27.71 1.29
CA SER A 143 -34.04 -28.45 2.26
C SER A 143 -33.31 -29.75 2.60
N GLU A 144 -32.51 -29.75 3.66
CA GLU A 144 -32.03 -31.00 4.23
C GLU A 144 -33.18 -31.64 5.01
N ASP A 145 -33.52 -32.89 4.66
CA ASP A 145 -34.66 -33.62 5.21
C ASP A 145 -34.56 -33.75 6.75
N GLY A 146 -35.29 -32.90 7.48
CA GLY A 146 -35.56 -33.07 8.92
C GLY A 146 -35.00 -32.02 9.88
N GLU A 147 -34.20 -31.06 9.43
CA GLU A 147 -33.80 -29.89 10.23
C GLU A 147 -34.09 -28.56 9.51
N LEU A 148 -34.00 -27.45 10.24
CA LEU A 148 -34.25 -26.10 9.74
C LEU A 148 -33.53 -25.88 8.39
N PRO A 149 -34.23 -25.42 7.34
CA PRO A 149 -33.61 -25.25 6.03
C PRO A 149 -32.45 -24.25 6.13
N ASP A 150 -31.29 -24.62 5.62
CA ASP A 150 -30.10 -23.76 5.61
C ASP A 150 -30.26 -22.73 4.48
N MET A 151 -31.04 -21.69 4.76
CA MET A 151 -31.41 -20.66 3.80
C MET A 151 -30.19 -19.76 3.49
N LYS A 152 -29.49 -20.04 2.38
CA LYS A 152 -28.32 -19.24 1.97
C LYS A 152 -28.67 -17.84 1.46
N CYS A 153 -29.92 -17.63 1.03
CA CYS A 153 -30.40 -16.36 0.47
C CYS A 153 -31.72 -15.89 1.09
N ASP A 154 -31.86 -15.95 2.42
CA ASP A 154 -32.96 -15.27 3.12
C ASP A 154 -32.73 -13.77 3.27
N ASP A 155 -31.51 -13.38 3.68
CA ASP A 155 -31.07 -12.00 3.73
C ASP A 155 -30.19 -11.66 2.53
N MET A 156 -30.33 -10.43 2.04
CA MET A 156 -29.51 -9.92 0.93
C MET A 156 -28.01 -9.98 1.24
N LEU A 157 -27.63 -9.68 2.49
CA LEU A 157 -26.23 -9.71 2.92
C LEU A 157 -25.67 -11.13 2.96
N THR A 158 -26.44 -12.10 3.47
CA THR A 158 -26.06 -13.51 3.52
C THR A 158 -25.91 -14.09 2.12
N CYS A 159 -26.83 -13.73 1.21
CA CYS A 159 -26.75 -14.12 -0.20
C CYS A 159 -25.51 -13.53 -0.88
N TYR A 160 -25.19 -12.25 -0.62
CA TYR A 160 -23.99 -11.61 -1.16
C TYR A 160 -22.70 -12.23 -0.62
N MET A 161 -22.64 -12.47 0.69
CA MET A 161 -21.51 -13.16 1.31
C MET A 161 -21.33 -14.58 0.74
N PHE A 162 -22.41 -15.30 0.45
CA PHE A 162 -22.34 -16.61 -0.20
C PHE A 162 -21.72 -16.52 -1.60
N HIS A 163 -22.14 -15.57 -2.43
CA HIS A 163 -21.57 -15.37 -3.77
C HIS A 163 -20.09 -14.94 -3.73
N MET A 164 -19.73 -14.05 -2.78
CA MET A 164 -18.34 -13.60 -2.60
C MET A 164 -17.44 -14.65 -1.94
N TYR A 165 -17.97 -15.54 -1.10
CA TYR A 165 -17.17 -16.56 -0.42
C TYR A 165 -17.07 -17.83 -1.28
N VAL A 166 -18.21 -18.38 -1.69
CA VAL A 166 -18.28 -19.63 -2.45
C VAL A 166 -18.17 -19.38 -3.95
N GLY A 167 -18.96 -18.45 -4.49
CA GLY A 167 -19.07 -18.23 -5.93
C GLY A 167 -17.75 -17.88 -6.62
N VAL A 168 -16.97 -16.94 -6.06
CA VAL A 168 -15.66 -16.55 -6.64
C VAL A 168 -14.53 -17.55 -6.37
N ARG A 169 -14.69 -18.44 -5.37
CA ARG A 169 -13.68 -19.43 -4.98
C ARG A 169 -13.87 -20.77 -5.69
N ALA A 170 -15.12 -21.15 -5.95
CA ALA A 170 -15.46 -22.35 -6.69
C ALA A 170 -14.94 -22.20 -8.12
N GLY A 171 -14.01 -23.07 -8.52
CA GLY A 171 -13.35 -22.98 -9.82
C GLY A 171 -14.29 -23.11 -11.02
N GLY A 172 -15.48 -23.69 -10.82
CA GLY A 172 -16.55 -23.81 -11.83
C GLY A 172 -17.64 -22.73 -11.76
N GLY A 173 -17.49 -21.74 -10.86
CA GLY A 173 -18.52 -20.75 -10.60
C GLY A 173 -19.60 -21.23 -9.62
N ILE A 174 -20.73 -20.52 -9.59
CA ILE A 174 -21.74 -20.71 -8.54
C ILE A 174 -22.64 -21.95 -8.74
N GLY A 175 -22.74 -22.45 -9.98
CA GLY A 175 -23.52 -23.64 -10.31
C GLY A 175 -22.97 -24.95 -9.72
N ASP A 176 -21.73 -24.98 -9.25
CA ASP A 176 -21.10 -26.17 -8.65
C ASP A 176 -21.60 -26.45 -7.21
N GLN A 177 -22.26 -25.49 -6.59
CA GLN A 177 -22.61 -25.51 -5.15
C GLN A 177 -24.10 -25.37 -4.89
N ILE A 178 -24.90 -25.22 -5.94
CA ILE A 178 -26.35 -25.08 -5.89
C ILE A 178 -26.94 -26.34 -6.52
N GLU A 179 -28.16 -26.69 -6.12
CA GLU A 179 -28.87 -27.84 -6.68
C GLU A 179 -29.05 -27.74 -8.20
N ASP A 180 -29.11 -28.91 -8.84
CA ASP A 180 -29.24 -29.02 -10.29
C ASP A 180 -30.54 -28.32 -10.76
N PRO A 181 -30.48 -27.54 -11.85
CA PRO A 181 -31.64 -26.80 -12.36
C PRO A 181 -32.68 -27.68 -13.07
N ALA A 182 -32.46 -29.00 -13.13
CA ALA A 182 -33.24 -29.93 -13.93
C ALA A 182 -34.68 -30.06 -13.41
N GLY A 183 -35.66 -29.69 -14.24
CA GLY A 183 -37.08 -29.93 -13.96
C GLY A 183 -37.87 -28.74 -13.38
N ASP A 184 -37.33 -27.52 -13.39
CA ASP A 184 -38.09 -26.29 -13.06
C ASP A 184 -38.30 -25.40 -14.31
N GLU A 185 -39.33 -24.54 -14.31
CA GLU A 185 -39.69 -23.67 -15.44
C GLU A 185 -38.59 -22.66 -15.80
N TYR A 186 -37.66 -22.40 -14.88
CA TYR A 186 -36.54 -21.46 -15.03
C TYR A 186 -35.20 -22.12 -15.36
N GLU A 187 -35.18 -23.41 -15.72
CA GLU A 187 -33.95 -24.18 -15.99
C GLU A 187 -33.00 -23.46 -16.98
N ILE A 188 -33.54 -22.99 -18.11
CA ILE A 188 -32.74 -22.33 -19.16
C ILE A 188 -32.13 -21.02 -18.64
N TYR A 189 -32.90 -20.22 -17.91
CA TYR A 189 -32.42 -18.96 -17.35
C TYR A 189 -31.33 -19.19 -16.30
N ARG A 190 -31.45 -20.26 -15.51
CA ARG A 190 -30.47 -20.66 -14.51
C ARG A 190 -29.15 -21.11 -15.14
N ILE A 191 -29.20 -21.92 -16.19
CA ILE A 191 -28.00 -22.34 -16.95
C ILE A 191 -27.27 -21.14 -17.55
N ILE A 192 -28.01 -20.20 -18.17
CA ILE A 192 -27.41 -18.98 -18.74
C ILE A 192 -26.78 -18.13 -17.63
N PHE A 193 -27.44 -18.01 -16.47
CA PHE A 193 -26.91 -17.28 -15.32
C PHE A 193 -25.59 -17.88 -14.82
N ASP A 194 -25.53 -19.21 -14.65
CA ASP A 194 -24.31 -19.88 -14.15
C ASP A 194 -23.15 -19.80 -15.15
N ILE A 195 -23.42 -19.97 -16.46
CA ILE A 195 -22.40 -19.84 -17.52
C ILE A 195 -21.86 -18.40 -17.62
N THR A 196 -22.76 -17.41 -17.57
CA THR A 196 -22.33 -15.99 -17.64
C THR A 196 -21.54 -15.59 -16.40
N PHE A 197 -21.96 -16.03 -15.20
CA PHE A 197 -21.19 -15.82 -13.98
C PHE A 197 -19.78 -16.43 -14.09
N PHE A 198 -19.67 -17.69 -14.53
CA PHE A 198 -18.38 -18.36 -14.73
C PHE A 198 -17.48 -17.59 -15.70
N PHE A 199 -17.99 -17.20 -16.88
CA PHE A 199 -17.20 -16.52 -17.89
C PHE A 199 -16.74 -15.12 -17.44
N PHE A 200 -17.64 -14.29 -16.91
CA PHE A 200 -17.28 -12.93 -16.52
C PHE A 200 -16.43 -12.89 -15.25
N VAL A 201 -16.82 -13.61 -14.20
CA VAL A 201 -16.16 -13.51 -12.89
C VAL A 201 -14.90 -14.37 -12.82
N ILE A 202 -15.00 -15.64 -13.20
CA ILE A 202 -13.89 -16.58 -13.04
C ILE A 202 -12.90 -16.44 -14.21
N VAL A 203 -13.37 -16.49 -15.46
CA VAL A 203 -12.48 -16.49 -16.62
C VAL A 203 -11.88 -15.11 -16.89
N ILE A 204 -12.69 -14.04 -16.86
CA ILE A 204 -12.21 -12.69 -17.19
C ILE A 204 -11.63 -11.98 -15.95
N LEU A 205 -12.41 -11.77 -14.89
CA LEU A 205 -11.98 -10.90 -13.79
C LEU A 205 -10.81 -11.49 -12.97
N LEU A 206 -10.80 -12.79 -12.66
CA LEU A 206 -9.66 -13.40 -11.97
C LEU A 206 -8.40 -13.44 -12.86
N ALA A 207 -8.54 -13.62 -14.18
CA ALA A 207 -7.41 -13.56 -15.10
C ALA A 207 -6.82 -12.15 -15.20
N ILE A 208 -7.65 -11.09 -15.12
CA ILE A 208 -7.15 -9.71 -15.04
C ILE A 208 -6.34 -9.49 -13.76
N ILE A 209 -6.81 -9.99 -12.60
CA ILE A 209 -6.08 -9.86 -11.33
C ILE A 209 -4.71 -10.55 -11.41
N GLN A 210 -4.66 -11.77 -11.95
CA GLN A 210 -3.41 -12.49 -12.16
C GLN A 210 -2.51 -11.77 -13.19
N GLY A 211 -3.11 -11.26 -14.27
CA GLY A 211 -2.43 -10.48 -15.31
C GLY A 211 -1.74 -9.23 -14.77
N LEU A 212 -2.42 -8.46 -13.90
CA LEU A 212 -1.86 -7.28 -13.25
C LEU A 212 -0.67 -7.60 -12.35
N ILE A 213 -0.69 -8.75 -11.67
CA ILE A 213 0.45 -9.20 -10.86
C ILE A 213 1.63 -9.56 -11.77
N ILE A 214 1.38 -10.26 -12.88
CA ILE A 214 2.43 -10.63 -13.85
C ILE A 214 3.03 -9.37 -14.49
N ASP A 215 2.19 -8.40 -14.86
CA ASP A 215 2.62 -7.12 -15.44
C ASP A 215 3.50 -6.34 -14.47
N ALA A 216 3.12 -6.25 -13.18
CA ALA A 216 3.92 -5.61 -12.15
C ALA A 216 5.29 -6.29 -11.94
N PHE A 217 5.37 -7.62 -12.07
CA PHE A 217 6.64 -8.33 -12.08
C PHE A 217 7.46 -8.08 -13.35
N GLY A 218 6.81 -7.85 -14.49
CA GLY A 218 7.45 -7.44 -15.74
C GLY A 218 8.09 -6.06 -15.63
N GLU A 219 7.32 -5.05 -15.19
CA GLU A 219 7.77 -3.66 -15.04
C GLU A 219 8.98 -3.54 -14.10
N LEU A 220 8.99 -4.27 -12.98
CA LEU A 220 10.13 -4.26 -12.06
C LEU A 220 11.39 -4.88 -12.66
N ARG A 221 11.26 -5.84 -13.57
CA ARG A 221 12.41 -6.41 -14.29
C ARG A 221 12.98 -5.39 -15.27
N ASP A 222 12.12 -4.71 -16.01
CA ASP A 222 12.51 -3.67 -16.97
C ASP A 222 13.21 -2.50 -16.27
N GLN A 223 12.74 -2.07 -15.10
CA GLN A 223 13.41 -1.03 -14.30
C GLN A 223 14.83 -1.45 -13.85
N GLN A 224 15.01 -2.72 -13.47
CA GLN A 224 16.33 -3.23 -13.09
C GLN A 224 17.29 -3.30 -14.28
N GLU A 225 16.76 -3.64 -15.46
CA GLU A 225 17.54 -3.67 -16.69
C GLU A 225 17.95 -2.26 -17.13
N GLN A 226 17.03 -1.29 -17.10
CA GLN A 226 17.34 0.12 -17.41
C GLN A 226 18.42 0.70 -16.50
N VAL A 227 18.34 0.49 -15.19
CA VAL A 227 19.36 0.99 -14.25
C VAL A 227 20.73 0.38 -14.53
N LYS A 228 20.76 -0.90 -14.94
CA LYS A 228 22.00 -1.58 -15.32
C LYS A 228 22.57 -1.00 -16.61
N GLU A 229 21.75 -0.83 -17.64
CA GLU A 229 22.16 -0.23 -18.92
C GLU A 229 22.65 1.21 -18.74
N ASP A 230 21.96 2.04 -17.96
CA ASP A 230 22.37 3.42 -17.68
C ASP A 230 23.73 3.49 -16.99
N MET A 231 23.98 2.62 -16.01
CA MET A 231 25.30 2.51 -15.38
C MET A 231 26.39 2.12 -16.38
N GLU A 232 26.10 1.17 -17.27
CA GLU A 232 27.04 0.72 -18.31
C GLU A 232 27.34 1.86 -19.30
N VAL A 233 26.32 2.56 -19.80
CA VAL A 233 26.46 3.70 -20.74
C VAL A 233 27.24 4.84 -20.10
N HIS A 234 26.91 5.26 -18.87
CA HIS A 234 27.64 6.31 -18.17
C HIS A 234 29.09 5.91 -17.88
N SER A 235 29.34 4.64 -17.56
CA SER A 235 30.72 4.14 -17.37
C SER A 235 31.53 4.16 -18.67
N GLN A 236 30.90 3.91 -19.83
CA GLN A 236 31.56 4.03 -21.13
C GLN A 236 31.79 5.50 -21.51
N GLN A 237 30.81 6.37 -21.26
CA GLN A 237 30.94 7.81 -21.49
C GLN A 237 32.07 8.43 -20.65
N GLN A 238 32.18 8.05 -19.37
CA GLN A 238 33.28 8.49 -18.51
C GLN A 238 34.64 7.99 -19.00
N ARG A 239 34.72 6.74 -19.50
CA ARG A 239 35.95 6.21 -20.11
C ARG A 239 36.38 6.98 -21.36
N LEU A 240 35.43 7.41 -22.19
CA LEU A 240 35.69 8.23 -23.38
C LEU A 240 36.16 9.65 -23.03
N GLN A 241 35.64 10.26 -21.95
CA GLN A 241 36.07 11.58 -21.49
C GLN A 241 37.46 11.57 -20.81
N HIS A 242 37.78 10.53 -20.04
CA HIS A 242 39.06 10.46 -19.32
C HIS A 242 40.24 9.93 -20.16
N ASN A 243 39.98 9.25 -21.28
CA ASN A 243 41.02 8.74 -22.17
C ASN A 243 40.65 8.94 -23.65
N PRO A 244 40.99 10.08 -24.27
CA PRO A 244 40.59 10.41 -25.65
C PRO A 244 41.22 9.53 -26.74
N ILE A 245 42.08 8.57 -26.39
CA ILE A 245 42.75 7.65 -27.33
C ILE A 245 41.84 6.47 -27.72
N PHE A 246 40.76 6.21 -26.98
CA PHE A 246 39.84 5.11 -27.27
C PHE A 246 38.66 5.57 -28.14
N ILE A 247 38.95 6.02 -29.37
CA ILE A 247 37.91 6.06 -30.41
C ILE A 247 37.62 4.59 -30.78
N PRO A 248 36.41 4.05 -30.56
CA PRO A 248 36.10 2.71 -31.03
C PRO A 248 36.08 2.76 -32.56
N LEU A 249 36.99 2.02 -33.19
CA LEU A 249 37.13 1.78 -34.63
C LEU A 249 35.93 1.05 -35.26
N THR A 250 34.74 1.07 -34.66
CA THR A 250 33.55 0.37 -35.15
C THR A 250 32.72 1.17 -36.16
N ALA A 251 33.06 2.44 -36.42
CA ALA A 251 32.42 3.24 -37.48
C ALA A 251 33.01 3.02 -38.89
N SER A 252 34.06 2.19 -39.05
CA SER A 252 34.68 1.88 -40.36
C SER A 252 34.31 0.48 -40.87
N LYS A 253 33.05 0.07 -40.73
CA LYS A 253 32.48 -1.11 -41.42
C LYS A 253 31.05 -0.85 -41.91
N ARG A 254 30.81 0.35 -42.46
CA ARG A 254 29.61 0.65 -43.24
C ARG A 254 30.00 1.45 -44.49
N LEU A 255 30.80 0.81 -45.33
CA LEU A 255 31.00 1.06 -46.76
C LEU A 255 31.09 -0.33 -47.41
#